data_AF-A0A6L8BBG2-F1
#
_entry.id   AF-A0A6L8BBG2-F1
#
_cell.length_a   1.000
_cell.length_b   1.000
_cell.length_c   1.000
_cell.angle_alpha   90.00
_cell.angle_beta   90.00
_cell.angle_gamma   90.00
#
_symmetry.space_group_name_H-M   'P 1'
#
loop_
_entity.id
_entity.type
_entity.pdbx_description
1 polymer ?
#
loop_
_entity_poly.entity_id
_entity_poly.type
_entity_poly.pdbx_seq_one_letter_code
_entity_poly.pdbx_strand_id
1 'polypeptide(L)'
;MPDDPQTLSPDQRQTILDWLDSSDAGIVPTPGYQASIRIYKGPTGDFAIKEPSGWGLLRTLSLASIRREADVYRRLKGIPGIPRCYGCLDDRYLVLEYIPGDTLDALDVGLTNRETFYARLLETLRMMHDAGVAHGDLKRKRNILVGPAE
;
A
#
# COMPACT_ATOMS: atom_id res chain seq x y z
N MET A 1 -22.39 -3.38 -14.72
CA MET A 1 -21.25 -2.78 -14.01
C MET A 1 -20.09 -3.71 -14.29
N PRO A 2 -19.10 -3.34 -15.12
CA PRO A 2 -17.93 -4.20 -15.26
C PRO A 2 -17.21 -4.22 -13.91
N ASP A 3 -16.76 -5.39 -13.49
CA ASP A 3 -15.93 -5.58 -12.30
C ASP A 3 -14.69 -4.70 -12.44
N ASP A 4 -14.64 -3.59 -11.69
CA ASP A 4 -13.44 -2.78 -11.62
C ASP A 4 -12.37 -3.64 -10.94
N PRO A 5 -11.25 -3.97 -11.62
CA PRO A 5 -10.22 -4.86 -11.08
C PRO A 5 -9.53 -4.30 -9.82
N GLN A 6 -9.86 -3.07 -9.41
CA GLN A 6 -9.43 -2.44 -8.17
C GLN A 6 -10.56 -2.29 -7.14
N THR A 7 -11.61 -3.10 -7.23
CA THR A 7 -12.65 -3.21 -6.19
C THR A 7 -12.61 -4.61 -5.58
N LEU A 8 -12.57 -4.70 -4.25
CA LEU A 8 -12.73 -5.99 -3.57
C LEU A 8 -14.13 -6.55 -3.82
N SER A 9 -14.23 -7.82 -4.17
CA SER A 9 -15.51 -8.53 -4.21
C SER A 9 -16.16 -8.57 -2.82
N PRO A 10 -17.50 -8.72 -2.72
CA PRO A 10 -18.17 -8.88 -1.43
C PRO A 10 -17.55 -9.97 -0.55
N ASP A 11 -17.19 -11.10 -1.16
CA ASP A 11 -16.56 -12.23 -0.46
C ASP A 11 -15.16 -11.88 0.07
N GLN A 12 -14.35 -11.17 -0.74
CA GLN A 12 -13.04 -10.67 -0.31
C GLN A 12 -13.18 -9.72 0.88
N ARG A 13 -14.15 -8.78 0.82
CA ARG A 13 -14.39 -7.81 1.90
C ARG A 13 -14.75 -8.51 3.20
N GLN A 14 -15.71 -9.44 3.16
CA GLN A 14 -16.12 -10.17 4.36
C GLN A 14 -14.98 -11.01 4.93
N THR A 15 -14.26 -11.75 4.08
CA THR A 15 -13.13 -12.58 4.50
C THR A 15 -12.03 -11.76 5.18
N ILE A 16 -11.71 -10.58 4.65
CA ILE A 16 -10.71 -9.68 5.23
C ILE A 16 -11.19 -9.13 6.58
N LEU A 17 -12.46 -8.74 6.70
CA LEU A 17 -13.03 -8.26 7.97
C LEU A 17 -13.01 -9.35 9.05
N ASP A 18 -13.47 -10.55 8.72
CA ASP A 18 -13.47 -11.69 9.65
C ASP A 18 -12.05 -12.02 10.12
N TRP A 19 -11.07 -11.92 9.23
CA TRP A 19 -9.65 -12.11 9.58
C TRP A 19 -9.12 -10.98 10.46
N LEU A 20 -9.46 -9.71 10.18
CA LEU A 20 -9.02 -8.56 10.98
C LEU A 20 -9.52 -8.64 12.44
N ASP A 21 -10.70 -9.22 12.64
CA ASP A 21 -11.29 -9.45 13.96
C ASP A 21 -10.72 -10.70 14.67
N SER A 22 -9.99 -11.56 13.94
CA SER A 22 -9.36 -12.75 14.49
C SER A 22 -8.02 -12.45 15.18
N SER A 23 -7.69 -13.27 16.18
CA SER A 23 -6.43 -13.19 16.93
C SER A 23 -5.17 -13.45 16.08
N ASP A 24 -5.34 -14.01 14.88
CA ASP A 24 -4.27 -14.43 13.97
C ASP A 24 -3.79 -13.29 13.05
N ALA A 25 -4.43 -12.12 13.09
CA ALA A 25 -4.03 -10.97 12.31
C ALA A 25 -2.77 -10.30 12.88
N GLY A 26 -1.61 -10.90 12.61
CA GLY A 26 -0.30 -10.37 12.99
C GLY A 26 -0.09 -8.93 12.51
N ILE A 27 0.48 -8.10 13.39
CA ILE A 27 0.81 -6.70 13.10
C ILE A 27 2.29 -6.63 12.72
N VAL A 28 2.60 -6.01 11.59
CA VAL A 28 3.98 -5.66 11.23
C VAL A 28 4.29 -4.28 11.83
N PRO A 29 5.16 -4.17 12.84
CA PRO A 29 5.49 -2.90 13.44
C PRO A 29 6.17 -2.00 12.41
N THR A 30 5.59 -0.83 12.17
CA THR A 30 6.18 0.19 11.30
C THR A 30 6.87 1.24 12.18
N PRO A 31 8.14 1.61 11.94
CA PRO A 31 8.81 2.60 12.78
C PRO A 31 8.14 3.98 12.74
N GLY A 32 7.66 4.48 13.88
CA GLY A 32 7.15 5.85 14.06
C GLY A 32 5.65 5.94 14.37
N TYR A 33 5.09 7.15 14.29
CA TYR A 33 3.65 7.46 14.51
C TYR A 33 2.75 7.10 13.32
N GLN A 34 3.18 6.20 12.44
CA GLN A 34 2.46 5.86 11.22
C GLN A 34 1.38 4.79 11.48
N ALA A 35 0.44 4.67 10.55
CA ALA A 35 -0.58 3.61 10.56
C ALA A 35 0.08 2.23 10.66
N SER A 36 -0.48 1.33 11.46
CA SER A 36 0.01 -0.05 11.55
C SER A 36 -0.32 -0.80 10.26
N ILE A 37 0.60 -1.63 9.78
CA ILE A 37 0.40 -2.44 8.58
C ILE A 37 0.14 -3.89 9.01
N ARG A 38 -0.91 -4.49 8.47
CA ARG A 38 -1.21 -5.92 8.58
C ARG A 38 -1.15 -6.54 7.18
N ILE A 39 -0.57 -7.72 7.08
CA ILE A 39 -0.48 -8.45 5.80
C ILE A 39 -1.47 -9.61 5.86
N TYR A 40 -2.51 -9.53 5.05
CA TYR A 40 -3.42 -10.64 4.81
C TYR A 40 -2.82 -11.51 3.70
N LYS A 41 -2.67 -12.81 3.97
CA LYS A 41 -2.38 -13.81 2.94
C LYS A 41 -3.46 -14.86 2.99
N GLY A 42 -4.18 -15.05 1.90
CA GLY A 42 -5.33 -15.93 1.92
C GLY A 42 -5.79 -16.40 0.55
N PRO A 43 -6.77 -17.31 0.52
CA PRO A 43 -7.25 -17.94 -0.70
C PRO A 43 -7.89 -16.95 -1.69
N THR A 44 -8.29 -15.77 -1.21
CA THR A 44 -8.93 -14.71 -1.99
C THR A 44 -7.94 -13.65 -2.50
N GLY A 45 -6.65 -13.78 -2.16
CA GLY A 45 -5.57 -12.87 -2.55
C GLY A 45 -4.69 -12.45 -1.38
N ASP A 46 -3.59 -11.76 -1.70
CA ASP A 46 -2.69 -11.17 -0.71
C ASP A 46 -2.87 -9.65 -0.68
N PHE A 47 -3.02 -9.08 0.52
CA PHE A 47 -3.30 -7.66 0.71
C PHE A 47 -2.44 -7.05 1.82
N ALA A 48 -2.00 -5.81 1.61
CA ALA A 48 -1.41 -4.98 2.63
C ALA A 48 -2.47 -4.00 3.16
N ILE A 49 -2.78 -4.10 4.46
CA ILE A 49 -3.87 -3.37 5.10
C ILE A 49 -3.27 -2.36 6.07
N LYS A 50 -3.54 -1.07 5.85
CA LYS A 50 -3.17 0.00 6.79
C LYS A 50 -4.32 0.29 7.74
N GLU A 51 -4.03 0.24 9.03
CA GLU A 51 -4.95 0.49 10.12
C GLU A 51 -4.60 1.79 10.86
N PRO A 52 -5.59 2.65 11.17
CA PRO A 52 -5.35 3.86 11.92
C PRO A 52 -4.88 3.53 13.33
N SER A 53 -3.74 4.09 13.72
CA SER A 53 -3.20 3.98 15.07
C SER A 53 -3.58 5.20 15.93
N GLY A 54 -3.52 5.03 17.26
CA GLY A 54 -3.71 6.11 18.24
C GLY A 54 -5.10 6.16 18.90
N TRP A 55 -5.27 7.12 19.80
CA TRP A 55 -6.42 7.27 20.70
C TRP A 55 -6.98 8.70 20.66
N GLY A 56 -8.31 8.84 20.82
CA GLY A 56 -9.00 10.14 20.80
C GLY A 56 -8.77 10.94 19.51
N LEU A 57 -8.40 12.22 19.64
CA LEU A 57 -8.17 13.14 18.51
C LEU A 57 -7.09 12.66 17.53
N LEU A 58 -6.06 11.94 18.02
CA LEU A 58 -5.02 11.36 17.17
C LEU A 58 -5.59 10.32 16.21
N ARG A 59 -6.62 9.57 16.64
CA ARG A 59 -7.31 8.61 15.79
C ARG A 59 -8.08 9.28 14.66
N THR A 60 -8.74 10.42 14.94
CA THR A 60 -9.43 11.20 13.91
C THR A 60 -8.47 11.73 12.85
N LEU A 61 -7.29 12.20 13.28
CA LEU A 61 -6.22 12.63 12.35
C LEU A 61 -5.68 11.44 11.54
N SER A 62 -5.49 10.27 12.16
CA SER A 62 -5.05 9.06 11.48
C SER A 62 -6.06 8.60 10.41
N LEU A 63 -7.36 8.62 10.73
CA LEU A 63 -8.43 8.34 9.77
C LEU A 63 -8.44 9.34 8.61
N ALA A 64 -8.29 10.63 8.90
CA ALA A 64 -8.21 11.65 7.85
C ALA A 64 -6.98 11.44 6.96
N SER A 65 -5.84 11.03 7.53
CA SER A 65 -4.63 10.68 6.78
C SER A 65 -4.87 9.47 5.86
N ILE A 66 -5.50 8.42 6.36
CA ILE A 66 -5.84 7.23 5.58
C ILE A 66 -6.77 7.57 4.41
N ARG A 67 -7.80 8.38 4.64
CA ARG A 67 -8.72 8.82 3.56
C ARG A 67 -8.00 9.64 2.51
N ARG A 68 -7.14 10.56 2.94
CA ARG A 68 -6.30 11.35 2.02
C ARG A 68 -5.38 10.44 1.21
N GLU A 69 -4.81 9.42 1.83
CA GLU A 69 -3.96 8.45 1.15
C GLU A 69 -4.75 7.64 0.11
N ALA A 70 -5.96 7.20 0.44
CA ALA A 70 -6.86 6.54 -0.51
C ALA A 70 -7.17 7.44 -1.72
N ASP A 71 -7.41 8.73 -1.50
CA ASP A 71 -7.61 9.71 -2.57
C ASP A 71 -6.38 9.91 -3.45
N VAL A 72 -5.18 9.88 -2.88
CA VAL A 72 -3.93 9.90 -3.65
C VAL A 72 -3.83 8.66 -4.52
N TYR A 73 -4.04 7.46 -3.96
CA TYR A 73 -4.02 6.23 -4.73
C TYR A 73 -5.07 6.20 -5.85
N ARG A 74 -6.26 6.77 -5.62
CA ARG A 74 -7.29 6.90 -6.66
C ARG A 74 -6.79 7.74 -7.85
N ARG A 75 -5.98 8.78 -7.63
CA ARG A 75 -5.36 9.57 -8.71
C ARG A 75 -4.24 8.82 -9.43
N LEU A 76 -3.53 7.96 -8.70
CA LEU A 76 -2.44 7.14 -9.22
C LEU A 76 -2.90 5.82 -9.85
N LYS A 77 -4.22 5.60 -9.96
CA LYS A 77 -4.82 4.38 -10.47
C LYS A 77 -4.27 4.01 -11.85
N GLY A 78 -3.70 2.82 -11.95
CA GLY A 78 -3.21 2.24 -13.22
C GLY A 78 -1.78 2.62 -13.58
N ILE A 79 -1.09 3.43 -12.77
CA ILE A 79 0.31 3.77 -13.01
C ILE A 79 1.20 2.56 -12.66
N PRO A 80 2.03 2.06 -13.59
CA PRO A 80 2.99 1.00 -13.32
C PRO A 80 3.93 1.37 -12.17
N GLY A 81 4.24 0.40 -11.30
CA GLY A 81 5.08 0.64 -10.12
C GLY A 81 4.35 1.24 -8.91
N ILE A 82 3.06 1.58 -9.03
CA ILE A 82 2.19 1.93 -7.90
C ILE A 82 1.33 0.70 -7.55
N PRO A 83 1.26 0.27 -6.29
CA PRO A 83 0.40 -0.85 -5.90
C PRO A 83 -1.06 -0.53 -6.15
N ARG A 84 -1.86 -1.53 -6.54
CA ARG A 84 -3.31 -1.35 -6.66
C ARG A 84 -3.89 -0.99 -5.30
N CYS A 85 -4.78 -0.01 -5.30
CA CYS A 85 -5.53 0.38 -4.11
C CYS A 85 -6.97 -0.06 -4.28
N TYR A 86 -7.47 -0.82 -3.30
CA TYR A 86 -8.84 -1.31 -3.29
C TYR A 86 -9.78 -0.42 -2.45
N GLY A 87 -9.29 0.74 -2.03
CA GLY A 87 -10.03 1.74 -1.26
C GLY A 87 -10.02 1.48 0.24
N CYS A 88 -10.94 2.17 0.93
CA CYS A 88 -11.13 2.03 2.37
C CYS A 88 -12.21 0.98 2.67
N LEU A 89 -11.83 -0.10 3.32
CA LEU A 89 -12.73 -1.08 3.90
C LEU A 89 -13.24 -0.57 5.25
N ASP A 90 -14.56 -0.62 5.44
CA ASP A 90 -15.25 -0.16 6.65
C ASP A 90 -14.87 1.28 7.09
N ASP A 91 -14.61 2.16 6.11
CA ASP A 91 -14.19 3.56 6.30
C ASP A 91 -12.95 3.78 7.20
N ARG A 92 -12.20 2.71 7.46
CA ARG A 92 -11.11 2.68 8.45
C ARG A 92 -9.84 2.04 7.89
N TYR A 93 -9.94 0.99 7.10
CA TYR A 93 -8.79 0.20 6.66
C TYR A 93 -8.46 0.49 5.20
N LEU A 94 -7.29 1.05 4.91
CA LEU A 94 -6.84 1.19 3.52
C LEU A 94 -6.27 -0.15 3.05
N VAL A 95 -6.88 -0.71 2.00
CA VAL A 95 -6.46 -2.01 1.45
C VAL A 95 -5.68 -1.78 0.16
N LEU A 96 -4.44 -2.26 0.15
CA LEU A 96 -3.53 -2.21 -0.98
C LEU A 96 -3.16 -3.62 -1.43
N GLU A 97 -2.73 -3.73 -2.68
CA GLU A 97 -2.04 -4.92 -3.18
C GLU A 97 -0.82 -5.22 -2.32
N TYR A 98 -0.67 -6.49 -1.92
CA TYR A 98 0.57 -6.94 -1.34
C TYR A 98 1.62 -7.12 -2.44
N ILE A 99 2.71 -6.36 -2.34
CA ILE A 99 3.86 -6.51 -3.22
C ILE A 99 4.88 -7.38 -2.47
N PRO A 100 5.13 -8.63 -2.92
CA PRO A 100 6.22 -9.41 -2.36
C PRO A 100 7.56 -8.75 -2.72
N GLY A 101 8.54 -8.86 -1.85
CA GLY A 101 9.86 -8.27 -2.05
C GLY A 101 10.34 -7.46 -0.86
N ASP A 102 11.59 -7.05 -0.93
CA ASP A 102 12.26 -6.29 0.12
C ASP A 102 12.32 -4.81 -0.23
N THR A 103 12.58 -3.99 0.78
CA THR A 103 12.83 -2.57 0.59
C THR A 103 14.19 -2.34 -0.08
N LEU A 104 14.31 -1.23 -0.82
CA LEU A 104 15.55 -0.88 -1.52
C LEU A 104 16.78 -0.74 -0.59
N ASP A 105 16.60 -0.37 0.68
CA ASP A 105 17.70 -0.34 1.66
C ASP A 105 18.11 -1.72 2.18
N ALA A 106 17.18 -2.67 2.27
CA ALA A 106 17.51 -4.05 2.60
C ALA A 106 18.30 -4.73 1.45
N LEU A 107 18.09 -4.28 0.22
CA LEU A 107 18.70 -4.80 -1.00
C LEU A 107 19.93 -4.02 -1.49
N ASP A 108 20.55 -3.16 -0.67
CA ASP A 108 21.55 -2.16 -1.11
C ASP A 108 22.78 -2.75 -1.89
N VAL A 109 22.94 -4.07 -1.92
CA VAL A 109 23.98 -4.82 -2.63
C VAL A 109 23.49 -5.82 -3.71
N GLY A 110 22.17 -5.91 -3.96
CA GLY A 110 21.58 -7.08 -4.65
C GLY A 110 20.64 -6.82 -5.85
N LEU A 111 20.48 -5.56 -6.31
CA LEU A 111 19.64 -5.31 -7.50
C LEU A 111 20.24 -6.01 -8.72
N THR A 112 19.42 -6.80 -9.43
CA THR A 112 19.90 -7.62 -10.56
C THR A 112 20.25 -6.75 -11.75
N ASN A 113 19.46 -5.70 -11.99
CA ASN A 113 19.76 -4.70 -13.03
C ASN A 113 19.39 -3.30 -12.54
N ARG A 114 20.36 -2.63 -11.92
CA ARG A 114 20.22 -1.28 -11.38
C ARG A 114 19.72 -0.26 -12.41
N GLU A 115 20.22 -0.32 -13.65
CA GLU A 115 19.85 0.65 -14.68
C GLU A 115 18.36 0.55 -15.03
N THR A 116 17.88 -0.67 -15.29
CA THR A 116 16.46 -0.93 -15.57
C THR A 116 15.57 -0.54 -14.40
N PHE A 117 15.98 -0.86 -13.17
CA PHE A 117 15.24 -0.49 -11.96
C PHE A 117 15.05 1.03 -11.85
N TYR A 118 16.14 1.81 -11.94
CA TYR A 118 16.06 3.26 -11.82
C TYR A 118 15.35 3.91 -13.02
N ALA A 119 15.45 3.34 -14.22
CA ALA A 119 14.70 3.81 -15.39
C ALA A 119 13.18 3.64 -15.18
N ARG A 120 12.73 2.47 -14.70
CA ARG A 120 11.31 2.22 -14.36
C ARG A 120 10.83 3.10 -13.21
N LEU A 121 11.64 3.25 -12.15
CA LEU A 121 11.31 4.13 -11.03
C LEU A 121 11.12 5.58 -11.50
N LEU A 122 12.00 6.08 -12.36
CA LEU A 122 11.88 7.42 -12.93
C LEU A 122 10.61 7.58 -13.78
N GLU A 123 10.27 6.57 -14.57
CA GLU A 123 9.03 6.56 -15.36
C GLU A 123 7.80 6.63 -14.46
N THR A 124 7.72 5.79 -13.42
CA THR A 124 6.66 5.84 -12.41
C THR A 124 6.55 7.23 -11.78
N LEU A 125 7.66 7.84 -11.36
CA LEU A 125 7.66 9.17 -10.76
C LEU A 125 7.16 10.26 -11.72
N ARG A 126 7.51 10.18 -13.00
CA ARG A 126 6.98 11.10 -14.02
C ARG A 126 5.47 10.97 -14.15
N MET A 127 4.96 9.74 -14.24
CA MET A 127 3.53 9.48 -14.31
C MET A 127 2.79 9.96 -13.04
N MET A 128 3.39 9.82 -11.85
CA MET A 128 2.84 10.39 -10.62
C MET A 128 2.71 11.92 -10.72
N HIS A 129 3.76 12.59 -11.21
CA HIS A 129 3.76 14.04 -11.37
C HIS A 129 2.74 14.51 -12.41
N ASP A 130 2.58 13.77 -13.52
CA ASP A 130 1.56 14.05 -14.53
C ASP A 130 0.13 13.90 -13.96
N ALA A 131 -0.06 13.00 -12.99
CA ALA A 131 -1.30 12.86 -12.21
C ALA A 131 -1.46 13.93 -11.10
N GLY A 132 -0.54 14.90 -11.02
CA GLY A 132 -0.56 15.98 -10.02
C GLY A 132 -0.19 15.53 -8.61
N VAL A 133 0.56 14.44 -8.48
CA VAL A 133 0.97 13.85 -7.18
C VAL A 133 2.49 13.80 -7.09
N ALA A 134 3.05 14.35 -6.01
CA ALA A 134 4.44 14.15 -5.63
C ALA A 134 4.52 13.20 -4.43
N HIS A 135 5.46 12.24 -4.45
CA HIS A 135 5.63 11.27 -3.36
C HIS A 135 6.00 11.93 -2.01
N GLY A 136 6.82 12.99 -2.04
CA GLY A 136 7.17 13.80 -0.85
C GLY A 136 8.19 13.19 0.11
N ASP A 137 8.41 11.88 0.12
CA ASP A 137 9.38 11.21 1.02
C ASP A 137 10.24 10.13 0.33
N LEU A 138 10.62 10.36 -0.93
CA LEU A 138 11.41 9.37 -1.71
C LEU A 138 12.86 9.20 -1.21
N LYS A 139 13.35 10.14 -0.39
CA LYS A 139 14.71 10.10 0.19
C LYS A 139 14.97 8.87 1.08
N ARG A 140 13.90 8.22 1.56
CA ARG A 140 13.98 7.02 2.40
C ARG A 140 13.81 5.80 1.51
N LYS A 141 14.91 5.08 1.25
CA LYS A 141 14.92 3.86 0.43
C LYS A 141 13.88 2.82 0.90
N ARG A 142 13.57 2.73 2.20
CA ARG A 142 12.48 1.90 2.73
C ARG A 142 11.07 2.16 2.18
N ASN A 143 10.84 3.32 1.56
CA ASN A 143 9.56 3.64 0.93
C ASN A 143 9.45 3.06 -0.48
N ILE A 144 10.51 2.43 -0.98
CA ILE A 144 10.57 1.79 -2.30
C ILE A 144 10.67 0.29 -2.06
N LEU A 145 9.64 -0.45 -2.46
CA LEU A 145 9.65 -1.91 -2.52
C LEU A 145 10.20 -2.34 -3.87
N VAL A 146 11.07 -3.35 -3.83
CA VAL A 146 11.62 -3.99 -5.02
C VAL A 146 10.85 -5.29 -5.22
N GLY A 147 9.88 -5.25 -6.14
CA GLY A 147 9.07 -6.41 -6.47
C GLY A 147 9.88 -7.54 -7.14
N PRO A 148 9.34 -8.76 -7.21
CA PRO A 148 10.01 -9.91 -7.85
C PRO A 148 10.25 -9.73 -9.35
N ALA A 149 9.66 -8.70 -9.94
CA ALA A 149 9.77 -8.34 -11.35
C ALA A 149 10.74 -7.18 -11.61
N GLU A 150 11.79 -6.99 -10.77
CA GLU A 150 13.01 -6.32 -11.27
C GLU A 150 13.35 -6.81 -12.68
#